data_AF-A0A368DDS2-F1
#
_entry.id   AF-A0A368DDS2-F1
#
_cell.length_a   1.000
_cell.length_b   1.000
_cell.length_c   1.000
_cell.angle_alpha   90.00
_cell.angle_beta   90.00
_cell.angle_gamma   90.00
#
_symmetry.space_group_name_H-M   'P 1'
#
loop_
_entity.id
_entity.type
_entity.pdbx_description
1 polymer ?
#
loop_
_entity_poly.entity_id
_entity_poly.type
_entity_poly.pdbx_seq_one_letter_code
_entity_poly.pdbx_strand_id
1 'polypeptide(L)'
;FIIMLYTILIIRIIYLSENQKNKFSRVFGYCTASILFIHFLINIGMVLGLTPTIGIPLPFLSYGGSSLIAFTILLSIFLRLDGNKINEW
;
A
#
# COMPACT_ATOMS: atom_id res chain seq x y z
N PHE A 1 4.25 -15.83 -7.92
CA PHE A 1 3.25 -15.01 -8.64
C PHE A 1 2.71 -13.87 -7.79
N ILE A 2 2.00 -14.15 -6.68
CA ILE A 2 1.40 -13.13 -5.80
C ILE A 2 2.41 -12.09 -5.29
N ILE A 3 3.58 -12.55 -4.85
CA ILE A 3 4.66 -11.70 -4.33
C ILE A 3 5.07 -10.65 -5.37
N MET A 4 5.25 -11.08 -6.63
CA MET A 4 5.65 -10.20 -7.73
C MET A 4 4.60 -9.14 -8.05
N LEU A 5 3.32 -9.53 -8.05
CA LEU A 5 2.20 -8.61 -8.27
C LEU A 5 2.15 -7.52 -7.18
N TYR A 6 2.36 -7.93 -5.92
CA TYR A 6 2.34 -7.02 -4.78
C TYR A 6 3.53 -6.05 -4.80
N THR A 7 4.72 -6.53 -5.14
CA THR A 7 5.91 -5.67 -5.33
C THR A 7 5.70 -4.65 -6.44
N ILE A 8 5.12 -5.05 -7.58
CA ILE A 8 4.78 -4.13 -8.69
C ILE A 8 3.80 -3.05 -8.21
N LEU A 9 2.80 -3.41 -7.41
CA LEU A 9 1.83 -2.47 -6.85
C LEU A 9 2.51 -1.42 -5.94
N ILE A 10 3.41 -1.85 -5.06
CA ILE A 10 4.17 -0.93 -4.18
C ILE A 10 5.03 0.04 -5.01
N ILE A 11 5.78 -0.47 -5.99
CA ILE A 11 6.62 0.36 -6.87
C ILE A 11 5.78 1.39 -7.62
N ARG A 12 4.60 0.99 -8.11
CA ARG A 12 3.68 1.89 -8.80
C ARG A 12 3.18 3.02 -7.90
N ILE A 13 2.86 2.75 -6.64
CA ILE A 13 2.45 3.77 -5.66
C ILE A 13 3.59 4.74 -5.38
N ILE A 14 4.82 4.24 -5.22
CA ILE A 14 6.02 5.08 -4.99
C ILE A 14 6.26 6.00 -6.20
N TYR A 15 6.24 5.44 -7.41
CA TYR A 15 6.41 6.22 -8.65
C TYR A 15 5.35 7.32 -8.81
N LEU A 16 4.09 7.00 -8.49
CA LEU A 16 3.00 7.98 -8.55
C LEU A 16 3.13 9.05 -7.45
N SER A 17 3.64 8.67 -6.29
CA SER A 17 3.95 9.58 -5.18
C SER A 17 5.05 10.58 -5.54
N GLU A 18 6.14 10.13 -6.15
CA GLU A 18 7.24 10.99 -6.60
C GLU A 18 6.78 12.03 -7.63
N ASN A 19 5.81 11.65 -8.47
CA ASN A 19 5.23 12.55 -9.46
C ASN A 19 4.27 13.61 -8.86
N GLN A 20 3.96 13.59 -7.57
CA GLN A 20 3.06 14.59 -6.97
C GLN A 20 3.73 15.96 -6.84
N LYS A 21 3.01 17.03 -7.23
CA LYS A 21 3.46 18.42 -7.05
C LYS A 21 3.39 18.85 -5.59
N ASN A 22 2.35 18.42 -4.87
CA ASN A 22 2.12 18.79 -3.48
C ASN A 22 2.93 17.89 -2.52
N LYS A 23 3.68 18.51 -1.59
CA LYS A 23 4.44 17.81 -0.55
C LYS A 23 3.56 16.91 0.32
N PHE A 24 2.33 17.34 0.62
CA PHE A 24 1.39 16.55 1.43
C PHE A 24 1.01 15.24 0.73
N SER A 25 0.57 15.30 -0.53
CA SER A 25 0.21 14.12 -1.32
C SER A 25 1.39 13.16 -1.47
N ARG A 26 2.61 13.69 -1.63
CA ARG A 26 3.83 12.89 -1.71
C ARG A 26 4.15 12.15 -0.40
N VAL A 27 4.07 12.82 0.75
CA VAL A 27 4.28 12.14 2.04
C VAL A 27 3.19 11.10 2.28
N PHE A 28 1.93 11.40 1.97
CA PHE A 28 0.82 10.46 2.10
C PHE A 28 1.01 9.20 1.24
N GLY A 29 1.48 9.36 0.00
CA GLY A 29 1.82 8.23 -0.88
C GLY A 29 2.93 7.34 -0.31
N TYR A 30 3.97 7.95 0.28
CA TYR A 30 5.03 7.19 0.96
C TYR A 30 4.52 6.43 2.19
N CYS A 31 3.68 7.06 3.02
CA CYS A 31 3.06 6.39 4.16
C CYS A 31 2.23 5.18 3.72
N THR A 32 1.43 5.34 2.65
CA THR A 32 0.61 4.27 2.07
C THR A 32 1.49 3.11 1.57
N ALA A 33 2.56 3.41 0.84
CA ALA A 33 3.52 2.41 0.37
C ALA A 33 4.21 1.68 1.54
N SER A 34 4.63 2.40 2.58
CA SER A 34 5.28 1.82 3.77
C SER A 34 4.36 0.87 4.54
N ILE A 35 3.08 1.22 4.71
CA ILE A 35 2.10 0.34 5.37
C ILE A 35 1.99 -0.99 4.59
N LEU A 36 1.80 -0.91 3.28
CA LEU A 36 1.72 -2.10 2.42
C LEU A 36 3.03 -2.91 2.47
N PHE A 37 4.18 -2.24 2.50
CA PHE A 37 5.49 -2.87 2.58
C PHE A 37 5.71 -3.62 3.91
N ILE A 38 5.32 -3.04 5.05
CA ILE A 38 5.43 -3.71 6.35
C ILE A 38 4.56 -4.96 6.39
N HIS A 39 3.31 -4.86 5.92
CA HIS A 39 2.42 -6.02 5.84
C HIS A 39 2.99 -7.12 4.93
N PHE A 40 3.59 -6.75 3.81
CA PHE A 40 4.26 -7.68 2.90
C PHE A 40 5.49 -8.34 3.53
N LEU A 41 6.33 -7.56 4.21
CA LEU A 41 7.54 -8.05 4.89
C LEU A 41 7.19 -9.04 6.00
N ILE A 42 6.16 -8.75 6.81
CA ILE A 42 5.70 -9.67 7.87
C ILE A 42 5.15 -10.96 7.27
N ASN A 43 4.40 -10.89 6.17
CA ASN A 43 3.88 -12.09 5.50
C ASN A 43 5.01 -12.97 4.93
N ILE A 44 6.07 -12.37 4.37
CA ILE A 44 7.26 -13.12 3.94
C ILE A 44 8.02 -13.69 5.15
N GLY A 45 8.21 -12.91 6.21
CA GLY A 45 8.87 -13.35 7.44
C GLY A 45 8.18 -14.54 8.10
N MET A 46 6.84 -14.57 8.02
CA MET A 46 6.04 -15.71 8.46
C MET A 46 6.31 -16.95 7.63
N VAL A 47 6.33 -16.85 6.29
CA VAL A 47 6.60 -17.98 5.39
C VAL A 47 8.02 -18.53 5.58
N LEU A 48 8.98 -17.66 5.90
CA LEU A 48 10.36 -18.04 6.20
C LEU A 48 10.56 -18.57 7.63
N GLY A 49 9.54 -18.53 8.50
CA GLY A 49 9.63 -19.00 9.90
C GLY A 49 10.46 -18.11 10.83
N LEU A 50 10.78 -16.87 10.40
CA LEU A 50 11.61 -15.92 11.17
C LEU A 50 10.80 -15.17 12.25
N THR A 51 9.49 -15.08 12.06
CA THR A 51 8.56 -14.37 12.96
C THR A 51 7.40 -15.30 13.34
N PRO A 52 6.88 -15.22 14.58
CA PRO A 52 5.70 -16.01 14.97
C PRO A 52 4.54 -15.70 14.01
N THR A 53 3.69 -16.70 13.75
CA THR A 53 2.56 -16.59 12.82
C THR A 53 1.48 -15.67 13.40
N ILE A 54 1.67 -14.35 13.29
CA ILE A 54 0.65 -13.35 13.58
C ILE A 54 -0.29 -13.34 12.38
N GLY A 55 -1.55 -13.77 12.54
CA GLY A 55 -2.56 -13.85 11.47
C GLY A 55 -2.98 -12.49 10.90
N ILE A 56 -2.03 -11.69 10.43
CA ILE A 56 -2.25 -10.38 9.86
C ILE A 56 -2.73 -10.60 8.43
N PRO A 57 -3.95 -10.15 8.09
CA PRO A 57 -4.48 -10.32 6.76
C PRO A 57 -3.58 -9.64 5.74
N LEU A 58 -3.17 -10.40 4.72
CA LEU A 58 -2.47 -9.86 3.56
C LEU A 58 -3.39 -8.84 2.88
N PRO A 59 -2.97 -7.56 2.75
CA PRO A 59 -3.83 -6.53 2.18
C PRO A 59 -4.29 -6.98 0.77
N PHE A 60 -5.59 -6.93 0.51
CA PHE A 60 -6.28 -7.39 -0.72
C PHE A 60 -6.44 -8.90 -0.96
N LEU A 61 -5.72 -9.78 -0.28
CA LEU A 61 -5.76 -11.23 -0.55
C LEU A 61 -6.30 -12.08 0.61
N SER A 62 -6.38 -11.52 1.82
CA SER A 62 -6.88 -12.25 2.98
C SER A 62 -8.37 -11.96 3.24
N TYR A 63 -9.09 -12.99 3.72
CA TYR A 63 -10.51 -12.99 4.08
C TYR A 63 -10.83 -12.19 5.37
N GLY A 64 -10.24 -11.01 5.53
CA GLY A 64 -10.56 -10.08 6.62
C GLY A 64 -11.33 -8.87 6.08
N GLY A 65 -12.67 -8.91 6.11
CA GLY A 65 -13.52 -7.85 5.55
C GLY A 65 -13.16 -6.44 6.04
N SER A 66 -12.89 -6.28 7.34
CA SER A 66 -12.49 -4.98 7.93
C SER A 66 -11.16 -4.47 7.40
N SER A 67 -10.18 -5.37 7.22
CA SER A 67 -8.88 -5.00 6.65
C SER A 67 -8.99 -4.62 5.18
N LEU A 68 -9.83 -5.33 4.41
CA LEU A 68 -10.08 -5.02 3.01
C LEU A 68 -10.65 -3.61 2.85
N ILE A 69 -11.64 -3.25 3.68
CA ILE A 69 -12.27 -1.92 3.69
C ILE A 69 -11.24 -0.85 4.08
N ALA A 70 -10.43 -1.08 5.11
CA ALA A 70 -9.40 -0.13 5.54
C ALA A 70 -8.38 0.17 4.44
N PHE A 71 -7.84 -0.86 3.77
CA PHE A 71 -6.88 -0.68 2.67
C PHE A 71 -7.53 -0.06 1.42
N THR A 72 -8.81 -0.36 1.17
CA THR A 72 -9.57 0.24 0.07
C THR A 72 -9.77 1.74 0.30
N ILE A 73 -10.10 2.16 1.53
CA ILE A 73 -10.21 3.58 1.89
C ILE A 73 -8.85 4.27 1.76
N LEU A 74 -7.78 3.65 2.26
CA LEU A 74 -6.41 4.17 2.16
C LEU A 74 -6.01 4.43 0.70
N LEU A 75 -6.21 3.45 -0.19
CA LEU A 75 -5.95 3.60 -1.62
C LEU A 75 -6.86 4.62 -2.28
N SER A 76 -8.15 4.68 -1.90
CA SER A 76 -9.10 5.64 -2.47
C SER A 76 -8.70 7.08 -2.15
N ILE A 77 -8.20 7.35 -0.94
CA ILE A 77 -7.67 8.67 -0.57
C ILE A 77 -6.45 9.00 -1.42
N PHE A 78 -5.51 8.07 -1.58
CA PHE A 78 -4.33 8.27 -2.42
C PHE A 78 -4.71 8.56 -3.88
N LEU A 79 -5.67 7.82 -4.45
CA LEU A 79 -6.21 8.05 -5.80
C LEU A 79 -6.87 9.42 -5.95
N ARG A 80 -7.62 9.87 -4.94
CA ARG A 80 -8.21 11.23 -4.95
C ARG A 80 -7.13 12.31 -4.92
N LEU A 81 -6.07 12.13 -4.14
CA LEU A 81 -4.95 13.06 -4.07
C LEU A 81 -4.18 13.12 -5.40
N ASP A 82 -3.99 11.97 -6.05
CA ASP A 82 -3.38 11.91 -7.38
C ASP A 82 -4.26 12.59 -8.44
N GLY A 83 -5.57 12.34 -8.45
CA GLY A 83 -6.50 13.01 -9.36
C GLY A 83 -6.56 14.53 -9.15
N ASN A 84 -6.42 15.00 -7.91
CA ASN A 84 -6.43 16.43 -7.61
C ASN A 84 -5.19 17.17 -8.13
N LYS A 85 -4.09 16.47 -8.43
CA LYS A 85 -2.92 17.05 -9.11
C LYS A 85 -3.28 17.69 -10.46
N ILE A 86 -4.33 17.18 -11.13
CA ILE A 86 -4.81 17.67 -12.43
C ILE A 86 -5.62 18.96 -12.28
N ASN A 87 -6.16 19.28 -11.10
CA ASN A 87 -6.93 20.51 -10.88
C ASN A 87 -6.09 21.70 -10.41
N GLU A 88 -4.81 21.50 -10.08
CA GLU A 88 -3.86 22.58 -9.76
C GLU A 88 -3.19 23.13 -11.04
N TRP A 89 -4.01 23.61 -11.99
CA TRP A 89 -3.57 24.46 -13.11
C TRP A 89 -3.60 25.94 -12.70
#